data_AF-A0A9E3CWN9-F1
#
_entry.id   AF-A0A9E3CWN9-F1
#
_cell.length_a   1.000
_cell.length_b   1.000
_cell.length_c   1.000
_cell.angle_alpha   90.00
_cell.angle_beta   90.00
_cell.angle_gamma   90.00
#
_symmetry.space_group_name_H-M   'P 1'
#
loop_
_entity.id
_entity.type
_entity.pdbx_description
1 polymer ?
#
loop_
_entity_poly.entity_id
_entity_poly.type
_entity_poly.pdbx_seq_one_letter_code
_entity_poly.pdbx_strand_id
1 'polypeptide(L)'
;MLESMRPDSNRGWCALPAAATAVALSVPMAQAQTKPTELPPIEVVAPSPLLGTGLDRNLVPAQTNVLAAPDLRREGMPQLVRSLEREVGSVSTVSASGNPFQPTLFYRGFMASPLQGVPQGLAVYVNGMRFNQPFGDTVYWDLIPDVAIDRVNLEGSNPVFGLNALGGSVNVRLKDGFGFKGTEAAVAAGSFGHVQGEFQFGHQADGVAAYFAGSALHQNGWRDLQSSDIQNVFSDFGWRGAHAELHLNVTAANSALNGPGTAPVQLLAAVPSAQFTAPNSIANTYAAVNLSGNLELGDTLSLQALAYYRYFRQSVVNGNAPNDTPCTNGDFAGLLCFAGGPSTTVGGGFIGDFLAGGQYGQLDTQSTSTNAWGG
;
A
#
# COMPACT_ATOMS: atom_id res chain seq x y z
N MET A 1 -1.47 -40.39 17.30
CA MET A 1 -0.06 -39.98 17.36
C MET A 1 0.21 -39.13 16.15
N LEU A 2 0.06 -37.81 16.29
CA LEU A 2 0.26 -36.83 15.21
C LEU A 2 1.31 -35.87 15.73
N GLU A 3 2.51 -36.03 15.20
CA GLU A 3 3.69 -35.26 15.55
C GLU A 3 3.65 -33.94 14.76
N SER A 4 3.43 -32.86 15.50
CA SER A 4 3.34 -31.49 15.00
C SER A 4 4.75 -31.01 14.61
N MET A 5 5.05 -30.99 13.31
CA MET A 5 6.20 -30.25 12.78
C MET A 5 5.87 -28.74 12.76
N ARG A 6 6.41 -28.01 13.73
CA ARG A 6 6.55 -26.55 13.66
C ARG A 6 7.90 -26.22 13.02
N PRO A 7 7.99 -25.29 12.06
CA PRO A 7 9.28 -24.75 11.64
C PRO A 7 9.74 -23.66 12.63
N ASP A 8 11.00 -23.77 13.04
CA ASP A 8 11.71 -22.80 13.87
C ASP A 8 11.81 -21.43 13.18
N SER A 9 11.24 -20.40 13.81
CA SER A 9 11.47 -19.00 13.47
C SER A 9 12.33 -18.34 14.56
N ASN A 10 13.64 -18.47 14.40
CA ASN A 10 14.62 -17.74 15.20
C ASN A 10 14.72 -16.30 14.64
N ARG A 11 13.93 -15.36 15.18
CA ARG A 11 14.11 -13.92 14.98
C ARG A 11 14.00 -13.22 16.33
N GLY A 12 15.14 -12.74 16.82
CA GLY A 12 15.25 -12.00 18.07
C GLY A 12 14.36 -10.75 18.05
N TRP A 13 13.40 -10.72 18.96
CA TRP A 13 12.64 -9.53 19.29
C TRP A 13 13.44 -8.75 20.34
N CYS A 14 13.97 -7.59 19.95
CA CYS A 14 14.43 -6.59 20.92
C CYS A 14 13.20 -6.04 21.64
N ALA A 15 12.95 -6.52 22.87
CA ALA A 15 12.00 -5.93 23.78
C ALA A 15 12.54 -4.59 24.29
N LEU A 16 11.86 -3.49 23.98
CA LEU A 16 12.04 -2.19 24.64
C LEU A 16 11.15 -2.14 25.89
N PRO A 17 11.63 -1.60 27.02
CA PRO A 17 10.88 -1.60 28.26
C PRO A 17 9.76 -0.56 28.23
N ALA A 18 8.58 -0.96 28.74
CA ALA A 18 7.46 -0.06 28.98
C ALA A 18 7.79 0.92 30.10
N ALA A 19 8.00 2.20 29.76
CA ALA A 19 8.05 3.29 30.72
C ALA A 19 6.62 3.80 30.96
N ALA A 20 6.15 3.68 32.20
CA ALA A 20 4.89 4.26 32.65
C ALA A 20 5.07 5.78 32.82
N THR A 21 4.40 6.58 32.00
CA THR A 21 4.41 8.04 32.09
C THR A 21 3.12 8.53 32.75
N ALA A 22 3.27 9.22 33.88
CA ALA A 22 2.17 9.86 34.60
C ALA A 22 1.54 10.98 33.76
N VAL A 23 0.21 10.95 33.61
CA VAL A 23 -0.57 11.99 32.93
C VAL A 23 -0.86 13.11 33.92
N ALA A 24 -0.26 14.28 33.70
CA ALA A 24 -0.69 15.53 34.34
C ALA A 24 -1.76 16.20 33.47
N LEU A 25 -2.98 16.31 33.99
CA LEU A 25 -4.09 17.03 33.36
C LEU A 25 -3.90 18.54 33.58
N SER A 26 -3.52 19.28 32.54
CA SER A 26 -3.61 20.73 32.50
C SER A 26 -4.87 21.14 31.71
N VAL A 27 -5.72 21.95 32.33
CA VAL A 27 -6.91 22.54 31.70
C VAL A 27 -6.48 23.85 31.01
N PRO A 28 -6.68 24.04 29.70
CA PRO A 28 -6.41 25.33 29.07
C PRO A 28 -7.54 26.32 29.35
N MET A 29 -7.19 27.54 29.77
CA MET A 29 -8.10 28.69 29.72
C MET A 29 -8.36 29.07 28.25
N ALA A 30 -9.62 29.04 27.84
CA ALA A 30 -10.04 29.48 26.52
C ALA A 30 -9.94 31.01 26.40
N GLN A 31 -9.03 31.49 25.56
CA GLN A 31 -9.06 32.87 25.06
C GLN A 31 -9.92 32.92 23.81
N ALA A 32 -10.90 33.83 23.79
CA ALA A 32 -11.76 34.06 22.64
C ALA A 32 -10.94 34.58 21.45
N GLN A 33 -10.68 33.71 20.48
CA GLN A 33 -10.13 34.08 19.18
C GLN A 33 -11.28 34.48 18.25
N THR A 34 -11.18 35.69 17.70
CA THR A 34 -12.03 36.16 16.61
C THR A 34 -11.91 35.21 15.42
N LYS A 35 -13.04 34.61 15.00
CA LYS A 35 -13.11 33.74 13.82
C LYS A 35 -12.56 34.48 12.59
N PRO A 36 -11.48 34.00 11.95
CA PRO A 36 -11.04 34.54 10.67
C PRO A 36 -12.14 34.37 9.63
N THR A 37 -12.27 35.34 8.72
CA THR A 37 -13.11 35.19 7.52
C THR A 37 -12.60 34.02 6.71
N GLU A 38 -13.41 32.95 6.63
CA GLU A 38 -13.09 31.73 5.89
C GLU A 38 -13.37 31.99 4.40
N LEU A 39 -12.29 32.16 3.63
CA LEU A 39 -12.40 32.22 2.17
C LEU A 39 -12.83 30.84 1.64
N PRO A 40 -13.57 30.77 0.52
CA PRO A 40 -13.90 29.49 -0.10
C PRO A 40 -12.62 28.69 -0.36
N PRO A 41 -12.55 27.40 0.00
CA PRO A 41 -11.37 26.60 -0.24
C PRO A 41 -11.12 26.48 -1.75
N ILE A 42 -9.93 26.84 -2.20
CA ILE A 42 -9.50 26.58 -3.58
C ILE A 42 -9.07 25.12 -3.66
N GLU A 43 -9.84 24.30 -4.38
CA GLU A 43 -9.48 22.93 -4.68
C GLU A 43 -8.39 22.92 -5.76
N VAL A 44 -7.19 22.58 -5.34
CA VAL A 44 -6.02 22.56 -6.20
C VAL A 44 -5.74 21.12 -6.64
N VAL A 45 -5.75 20.89 -7.95
CA VAL A 45 -5.40 19.60 -8.59
C VAL A 45 -3.98 19.64 -9.12
N ALA A 46 -3.38 18.47 -9.33
CA ALA A 46 -2.03 18.34 -9.87
C ALA A 46 -2.13 17.74 -11.29
N PRO A 47 -2.37 18.56 -12.32
CA PRO A 47 -2.59 18.06 -13.69
C PRO A 47 -1.33 17.45 -14.33
N SER A 48 -0.21 17.49 -13.61
CA SER A 48 1.00 16.74 -13.87
C SER A 48 1.44 15.98 -12.60
N PRO A 49 2.25 14.92 -12.75
CA PRO A 49 2.84 14.24 -11.60
C PRO A 49 3.67 15.17 -10.69
N LEU A 50 4.30 16.19 -11.26
CA LEU A 50 5.18 17.10 -10.51
C LEU A 50 4.38 18.09 -9.68
N LEU A 51 4.81 18.26 -8.44
CA LEU A 51 4.22 19.18 -7.48
C LEU A 51 4.82 20.57 -7.72
N GLY A 52 4.03 21.55 -8.18
CA GLY A 52 4.53 22.93 -8.13
C GLY A 52 3.64 24.03 -8.70
N THR A 53 2.72 23.72 -9.60
CA THR A 53 1.65 24.67 -9.98
C THR A 53 0.35 23.94 -9.97
N GLY A 54 -0.14 23.70 -8.76
CA GLY A 54 -1.47 23.16 -8.63
C GLY A 54 -2.45 24.12 -9.29
N LEU A 55 -3.19 23.63 -10.27
CA LEU A 55 -4.18 24.42 -10.99
C LEU A 55 -5.49 24.37 -10.22
N ASP A 56 -6.23 25.48 -10.22
CA ASP A 56 -7.61 25.46 -9.76
C ASP A 56 -8.35 24.39 -10.55
N ARG A 57 -9.03 23.50 -9.83
CA ARG A 57 -9.84 22.42 -10.38
C ARG A 57 -10.76 22.89 -11.51
N ASN A 58 -11.35 24.08 -11.39
CA ASN A 58 -12.29 24.63 -12.37
C ASN A 58 -11.62 25.04 -13.70
N LEU A 59 -10.28 25.12 -13.74
CA LEU A 59 -9.51 25.41 -14.95
C LEU A 59 -9.07 24.14 -15.68
N VAL A 60 -9.26 22.96 -15.09
CA VAL A 60 -8.90 21.68 -15.70
C VAL A 60 -10.12 21.09 -16.41
N PRO A 61 -10.10 20.95 -17.76
CA PRO A 61 -11.24 20.44 -18.53
C PRO A 61 -11.34 18.90 -18.46
N ALA A 62 -11.18 18.34 -17.27
CA ALA A 62 -11.27 16.91 -17.01
C ALA A 62 -11.96 16.66 -15.67
N GLN A 63 -12.61 15.51 -15.52
CA GLN A 63 -13.11 15.12 -14.21
C GLN A 63 -11.95 14.84 -13.28
N THR A 64 -11.97 15.52 -12.15
CA THR A 64 -11.05 15.37 -11.03
C THR A 64 -11.85 15.20 -9.74
N ASN A 65 -11.38 14.31 -8.88
CA ASN A 65 -11.89 14.16 -7.52
C ASN A 65 -10.73 14.42 -6.57
N VAL A 66 -10.94 15.27 -5.58
CA VAL A 66 -9.93 15.65 -4.60
C VAL A 66 -10.43 15.24 -3.23
N LEU A 67 -9.66 14.39 -2.55
CA LEU A 67 -9.90 14.03 -1.16
C LEU A 67 -8.77 14.65 -0.33
N ALA A 68 -9.13 15.47 0.66
CA ALA A 68 -8.17 16.03 1.60
C ALA A 68 -8.01 15.11 2.82
N ALA A 69 -6.99 15.35 3.63
CA ALA A 69 -6.73 14.57 4.85
C ALA A 69 -7.95 14.37 5.76
N PRO A 70 -8.86 15.34 5.97
CA PRO A 70 -10.08 15.12 6.77
C PRO A 70 -11.05 14.11 6.15
N ASP A 71 -11.15 14.03 4.83
CA ASP A 71 -12.02 13.06 4.14
C ASP A 71 -11.54 11.63 4.37
N LEU A 72 -10.21 11.45 4.49
CA LEU A 72 -9.59 10.15 4.77
C LEU A 72 -9.92 9.62 6.18
N ARG A 73 -10.28 10.51 7.12
CA ARG A 73 -10.46 10.19 8.54
C ARG A 73 -11.90 10.07 9.01
N ARG A 74 -12.90 10.14 8.10
CA ARG A 74 -14.32 10.13 8.51
C ARG A 74 -14.75 8.89 9.30
N GLU A 75 -14.07 7.76 9.15
CA GLU A 75 -14.32 6.50 9.86
C GLU A 75 -13.30 6.21 10.98
N GLY A 76 -12.50 7.20 11.37
CA GLY A 76 -11.48 7.07 12.41
C GLY A 76 -10.06 7.23 11.86
N MET A 77 -9.30 6.13 11.86
CA MET A 77 -7.95 6.14 11.28
C MET A 77 -8.02 6.41 9.76
N PRO A 78 -7.05 7.14 9.20
CA PRO A 78 -7.02 7.49 7.78
C PRO A 78 -6.96 6.24 6.91
N GLN A 79 -7.75 6.22 5.83
CA GLN A 79 -7.80 5.09 4.88
C GLN A 79 -7.90 5.59 3.43
N LEU A 80 -6.82 5.45 2.65
CA LEU A 80 -6.75 5.96 1.28
C LEU A 80 -7.81 5.31 0.37
N VAL A 81 -7.70 4.00 0.18
CA VAL A 81 -8.49 3.28 -0.84
C VAL A 81 -9.97 3.24 -0.47
N ARG A 82 -10.28 3.03 0.82
CA ARG A 82 -11.67 3.05 1.30
C ARG A 82 -12.32 4.42 1.12
N SER A 83 -11.59 5.50 1.37
CA SER A 83 -12.15 6.84 1.22
C SER A 83 -12.41 7.15 -0.26
N LEU A 84 -11.55 6.70 -1.18
CA LEU A 84 -11.84 6.80 -2.62
C LEU A 84 -13.12 6.04 -3.01
N GLU A 85 -13.29 4.80 -2.53
CA GLU A 85 -14.50 4.01 -2.76
C GLU A 85 -15.77 4.69 -2.21
N ARG A 86 -15.67 5.32 -1.04
CA ARG A 86 -16.81 5.97 -0.39
C ARG A 86 -17.17 7.32 -1.01
N GLU A 87 -16.18 8.16 -1.28
CA GLU A 87 -16.40 9.56 -1.69
C GLU A 87 -16.50 9.71 -3.21
N VAL A 88 -16.01 8.75 -4.00
CA VAL A 88 -16.02 8.83 -5.46
C VAL A 88 -16.90 7.74 -6.05
N GLY A 89 -18.11 8.11 -6.50
CA GLY A 89 -19.11 7.15 -6.99
C GLY A 89 -18.73 6.34 -8.25
N SER A 90 -17.63 6.70 -8.94
CA SER A 90 -17.07 5.91 -10.05
C SER A 90 -15.95 4.96 -9.64
N VAL A 91 -15.68 4.84 -8.34
CA VAL A 91 -14.71 3.95 -7.73
C VAL A 91 -15.42 2.77 -7.07
N SER A 92 -14.83 1.59 -7.21
CA SER A 92 -15.21 0.40 -6.42
C SER A 92 -13.97 -0.42 -6.14
N THR A 93 -14.01 -1.27 -5.11
CA THR A 93 -12.89 -2.12 -4.75
C THR A 93 -13.28 -3.60 -4.71
N VAL A 94 -12.32 -4.47 -5.02
CA VAL A 94 -12.46 -5.91 -4.84
C VAL A 94 -11.15 -6.47 -4.31
N SER A 95 -11.21 -7.25 -3.23
CA SER A 95 -10.04 -7.90 -2.63
C SER A 95 -10.04 -9.39 -2.96
N ALA A 96 -9.54 -9.78 -4.14
CA ALA A 96 -9.57 -11.18 -4.58
C ALA A 96 -8.65 -12.11 -3.75
N SER A 97 -7.62 -11.58 -3.08
CA SER A 97 -6.82 -12.32 -2.09
C SER A 97 -7.54 -12.50 -0.74
N GLY A 98 -8.68 -11.83 -0.54
CA GLY A 98 -9.42 -11.83 0.72
C GLY A 98 -8.80 -10.96 1.82
N ASN A 99 -7.74 -10.20 1.53
CA ASN A 99 -7.13 -9.27 2.49
C ASN A 99 -7.54 -7.82 2.17
N PRO A 100 -8.15 -7.08 3.12
CA PRO A 100 -8.66 -5.72 2.86
C PRO A 100 -7.57 -4.68 2.60
N PHE A 101 -6.30 -4.99 2.89
CA PHE A 101 -5.16 -4.11 2.58
C PHE A 101 -4.54 -4.38 1.20
N GLN A 102 -5.07 -5.35 0.46
CA GLN A 102 -4.70 -5.64 -0.93
C GLN A 102 -5.90 -5.53 -1.89
N PRO A 103 -6.66 -4.43 -1.89
CA PRO A 103 -7.77 -4.25 -2.80
C PRO A 103 -7.26 -3.96 -4.23
N THR A 104 -7.95 -4.51 -5.21
CA THR A 104 -7.98 -3.96 -6.56
C THR A 104 -8.93 -2.76 -6.55
N LEU A 105 -8.40 -1.59 -6.89
CA LEU A 105 -9.17 -0.37 -7.14
C LEU A 105 -9.67 -0.38 -8.58
N PHE A 106 -10.97 -0.20 -8.79
CA PHE A 106 -11.58 0.02 -10.09
C PHE A 106 -11.97 1.49 -10.22
N TYR A 107 -11.59 2.11 -11.33
CA TYR A 107 -12.06 3.43 -11.71
C TYR A 107 -12.49 3.38 -13.17
N ARG A 108 -13.81 3.51 -13.41
CA ARG A 108 -14.40 3.53 -14.77
C ARG A 108 -14.00 2.33 -15.65
N GLY A 109 -13.87 1.15 -15.05
CA GLY A 109 -13.49 -0.10 -15.74
C GLY A 109 -11.99 -0.34 -15.85
N PHE A 110 -11.13 0.61 -15.45
CA PHE A 110 -9.70 0.42 -15.35
C PHE A 110 -9.29 0.05 -13.93
N MET A 111 -8.18 -0.67 -13.79
CA MET A 111 -7.77 -1.27 -12.53
C MET A 111 -6.40 -0.75 -12.05
N ALA A 112 -6.25 -0.60 -10.74
CA ALA A 112 -4.97 -0.59 -10.04
C ALA A 112 -4.99 -1.69 -8.97
N SER A 113 -4.18 -2.72 -9.15
CA SER A 113 -4.21 -3.93 -8.33
C SER A 113 -2.82 -4.31 -7.80
N PRO A 114 -2.72 -4.81 -6.55
CA PRO A 114 -1.52 -5.48 -6.06
C PRO A 114 -1.33 -6.87 -6.69
N LEU A 115 -2.35 -7.43 -7.34
CA LEU A 115 -2.29 -8.77 -7.92
C LEU A 115 -1.63 -8.74 -9.30
N GLN A 116 -0.62 -9.59 -9.45
CA GLN A 116 0.11 -9.73 -10.70
C GLN A 116 -0.75 -10.46 -11.75
N GLY A 117 -0.63 -10.05 -13.02
CA GLY A 117 -1.43 -10.57 -14.12
C GLY A 117 -2.78 -9.86 -14.34
N VAL A 118 -3.18 -8.95 -13.43
CA VAL A 118 -4.33 -8.07 -13.64
C VAL A 118 -3.97 -7.01 -14.70
N PRO A 119 -4.85 -6.70 -15.66
CA PRO A 119 -4.63 -5.63 -16.63
C PRO A 119 -4.70 -4.25 -15.94
N GLN A 120 -3.52 -3.75 -15.56
CA GLN A 120 -3.37 -2.43 -14.94
C GLN A 120 -3.73 -1.32 -15.95
N GLY A 121 -4.37 -0.26 -15.46
CA GLY A 121 -4.82 0.84 -16.30
C GLY A 121 -4.91 2.20 -15.60
N LEU A 122 -4.39 2.28 -14.37
CA LEU A 122 -4.27 3.51 -13.61
C LEU A 122 -2.82 3.75 -13.20
N ALA A 123 -2.35 4.98 -13.41
CA ALA A 123 -1.05 5.42 -12.95
C ALA A 123 -1.15 5.99 -11.54
N VAL A 124 -0.36 5.48 -10.61
CA VAL A 124 -0.33 5.95 -9.22
C VAL A 124 0.98 6.66 -8.96
N TYR A 125 0.90 7.84 -8.38
CA TYR A 125 2.04 8.67 -8.02
C TYR A 125 1.99 9.01 -6.53
N VAL A 126 3.15 8.99 -5.87
CA VAL A 126 3.31 9.45 -4.49
C VAL A 126 4.40 10.52 -4.51
N ASN A 127 4.06 11.74 -4.11
CA ASN A 127 4.93 12.93 -4.22
C ASN A 127 5.59 13.08 -5.61
N GLY A 128 4.82 12.78 -6.67
CA GLY A 128 5.26 12.86 -8.06
C GLY A 128 6.14 11.73 -8.56
N MET A 129 6.61 10.83 -7.68
CA MET A 129 7.29 9.59 -8.08
C MET A 129 6.25 8.54 -8.51
N ARG A 130 6.49 7.87 -9.65
CA ARG A 130 5.65 6.74 -10.09
C ARG A 130 5.73 5.60 -9.08
N PHE A 131 4.59 5.24 -8.50
CA PHE A 131 4.48 4.27 -7.42
C PHE A 131 4.18 2.84 -7.92
N ASN A 132 3.53 2.67 -9.08
CA ASN A 132 3.33 1.34 -9.67
C ASN A 132 4.68 0.60 -9.80
N GLN A 133 4.71 -0.71 -9.52
CA GLN A 133 5.95 -1.48 -9.58
C GLN A 133 6.39 -1.72 -11.03
N PRO A 134 7.71 -1.69 -11.32
CA PRO A 134 8.20 -1.85 -12.69
C PRO A 134 7.86 -3.22 -13.29
N PHE A 135 7.65 -4.24 -12.45
CA PHE A 135 7.21 -5.56 -12.88
C PHE A 135 5.70 -5.71 -12.72
N GLY A 136 4.98 -5.65 -13.85
CA GLY A 136 3.53 -5.84 -13.92
C GLY A 136 2.68 -4.63 -13.53
N ASP A 137 3.29 -3.45 -13.34
CA ASP A 137 2.63 -2.17 -13.02
C ASP A 137 1.68 -2.23 -11.80
N THR A 138 1.93 -3.19 -10.92
CA THR A 138 1.12 -3.48 -9.72
C THR A 138 1.21 -2.37 -8.68
N VAL A 139 0.17 -2.23 -7.86
CA VAL A 139 0.06 -1.17 -6.84
C VAL A 139 -0.17 -1.79 -5.47
N TYR A 140 0.77 -1.56 -4.54
CA TYR A 140 0.73 -2.06 -3.17
C TYR A 140 0.32 -0.95 -2.21
N TRP A 141 -0.98 -0.82 -1.98
CA TRP A 141 -1.57 0.25 -1.17
C TRP A 141 -1.09 0.23 0.29
N ASP A 142 -0.77 -0.96 0.82
CA ASP A 142 -0.23 -1.20 2.15
C ASP A 142 1.13 -0.53 2.41
N LEU A 143 1.83 -0.07 1.36
CA LEU A 143 3.13 0.59 1.51
C LEU A 143 3.01 2.12 1.63
N ILE A 144 1.82 2.68 1.37
CA ILE A 144 1.58 4.12 1.48
C ILE A 144 1.15 4.43 2.93
N PRO A 145 1.86 5.31 3.65
CA PRO A 145 1.48 5.70 5.01
C PRO A 145 0.26 6.63 4.96
N ASP A 146 -0.93 6.09 5.23
CA ASP A 146 -2.19 6.86 5.18
C ASP A 146 -2.20 8.07 6.13
N VAL A 147 -1.58 7.96 7.31
CA VAL A 147 -1.40 9.07 8.26
C VAL A 147 -0.64 10.25 7.65
N ALA A 148 0.28 9.99 6.72
CA ALA A 148 1.09 11.01 6.08
C ALA A 148 0.37 11.67 4.89
N ILE A 149 -0.80 11.21 4.47
CA ILE A 149 -1.46 11.78 3.29
C ILE A 149 -2.05 13.16 3.61
N ASP A 150 -1.64 14.16 2.84
CA ASP A 150 -2.28 15.49 2.81
C ASP A 150 -3.50 15.47 1.88
N ARG A 151 -3.34 14.86 0.71
CA ARG A 151 -4.34 14.88 -0.35
C ARG A 151 -4.19 13.75 -1.35
N VAL A 152 -5.31 13.39 -1.95
CA VAL A 152 -5.42 12.43 -3.04
C VAL A 152 -6.19 13.08 -4.19
N ASN A 153 -5.59 13.13 -5.37
CA ASN A 153 -6.27 13.56 -6.58
C ASN A 153 -6.48 12.33 -7.47
N LEU A 154 -7.73 11.98 -7.73
CA LEU A 154 -8.10 10.98 -8.73
C LEU A 154 -8.56 11.69 -10.00
N GLU A 155 -7.79 11.53 -11.06
CA GLU A 155 -7.96 12.25 -12.32
C GLU A 155 -8.33 11.28 -13.44
N GLY A 156 -9.05 11.78 -14.45
CA GLY A 156 -9.29 11.03 -15.68
C GLY A 156 -8.03 10.81 -16.52
N SER A 157 -8.20 10.14 -17.67
CA SER A 157 -7.11 9.90 -18.62
C SER A 157 -6.38 11.20 -18.99
N ASN A 158 -5.06 11.22 -18.81
CA ASN A 158 -4.22 12.36 -19.15
C ASN A 158 -2.82 11.87 -19.57
N PRO A 159 -2.36 12.19 -20.80
CA PRO A 159 -1.09 11.69 -21.33
C PRO A 159 0.14 12.17 -20.55
N VAL A 160 0.02 13.24 -19.76
CA VAL A 160 1.11 13.77 -18.91
C VAL A 160 1.53 12.75 -17.83
N PHE A 161 0.65 11.83 -17.44
CA PHE A 161 0.95 10.73 -16.50
C PHE A 161 1.61 9.52 -17.16
N GLY A 162 1.90 9.58 -18.47
CA GLY A 162 2.66 8.56 -19.17
C GLY A 162 1.94 7.20 -19.31
N LEU A 163 2.74 6.13 -19.39
CA LEU A 163 2.27 4.78 -19.68
C LEU A 163 1.26 4.28 -18.63
N ASN A 164 0.29 3.48 -19.07
CA ASN A 164 -0.77 2.87 -18.26
C ASN A 164 -1.64 3.86 -17.46
N ALA A 165 -1.75 5.11 -17.92
CA ALA A 165 -2.70 6.11 -17.41
C ALA A 165 -3.99 6.19 -18.26
N LEU A 166 -4.34 5.11 -18.98
CA LEU A 166 -5.49 5.09 -19.90
C LEU A 166 -6.82 5.36 -19.18
N GLY A 167 -7.01 4.79 -17.99
CA GLY A 167 -8.17 5.07 -17.15
C GLY A 167 -8.06 6.35 -16.35
N GLY A 168 -6.83 6.80 -16.11
CA GLY A 168 -6.51 7.99 -15.32
C GLY A 168 -5.35 7.77 -14.37
N SER A 169 -5.29 8.62 -13.35
CA SER A 169 -4.22 8.60 -12.36
C SER A 169 -4.72 8.86 -10.94
N VAL A 170 -3.99 8.33 -9.97
CA VAL A 170 -4.13 8.63 -8.53
C VAL A 170 -2.86 9.31 -8.08
N ASN A 171 -2.94 10.60 -7.77
CA ASN A 171 -1.82 11.38 -7.26
C ASN A 171 -1.98 11.57 -5.76
N VAL A 172 -1.09 10.97 -4.99
CA VAL A 172 -1.03 11.08 -3.54
C VAL A 172 0.04 12.10 -3.17
N ARG A 173 -0.37 13.16 -2.49
CA ARG A 173 0.54 14.11 -1.86
C ARG A 173 0.61 13.81 -0.37
N LEU A 174 1.81 13.57 0.11
CA LEU A 174 2.09 13.42 1.54
C LEU A 174 2.36 14.80 2.16
N LYS A 175 2.11 14.90 3.47
CA LYS A 175 2.31 16.09 4.29
C LYS A 175 3.79 16.45 4.36
N ASP A 176 4.05 17.74 4.56
CA ASP A 176 5.35 18.32 4.81
C ASP A 176 5.32 19.15 6.11
N GLY A 177 6.48 19.58 6.58
CA GLY A 177 6.58 20.36 7.83
C GLY A 177 6.11 21.81 7.70
N PHE A 178 5.85 22.30 6.48
CA PHE A 178 5.29 23.64 6.26
C PHE A 178 3.76 23.63 6.44
N GLY A 179 3.11 22.56 5.98
CA GLY A 179 1.67 22.33 6.08
C GLY A 179 1.23 21.76 7.43
N PHE A 180 1.97 20.80 8.00
CA PHE A 180 1.63 20.18 9.28
C PHE A 180 2.56 20.63 10.40
N LYS A 181 2.00 21.08 11.53
CA LYS A 181 2.77 21.58 12.69
C LYS A 181 2.25 20.97 13.98
N GLY A 182 3.17 20.56 14.84
CA GLY A 182 2.86 19.96 16.14
C GLY A 182 2.98 18.44 16.11
N THR A 183 2.33 17.79 17.06
CA THR A 183 2.40 16.34 17.26
C THR A 183 1.00 15.78 17.38
N GLU A 184 0.75 14.65 16.72
CA GLU A 184 -0.47 13.87 16.88
C GLU A 184 -0.11 12.39 17.03
N ALA A 185 -0.79 11.72 17.94
CA ALA A 185 -0.70 10.28 18.10
C ALA A 185 -2.12 9.72 18.24
N ALA A 186 -2.38 8.58 17.62
CA ALA A 186 -3.65 7.90 17.69
C ALA A 186 -3.41 6.40 17.87
N VAL A 187 -4.30 5.75 18.63
CA VAL A 187 -4.34 4.30 18.78
C VAL A 187 -5.78 3.84 18.63
N ALA A 188 -5.98 2.77 17.89
CA ALA A 188 -7.26 2.11 17.71
C ALA A 188 -7.10 0.62 18.03
N ALA A 189 -8.15 0.03 18.60
CA ALA A 189 -8.25 -1.40 18.82
C ALA A 189 -9.67 -1.86 18.45
N GLY A 190 -9.80 -3.09 17.98
CA GLY A 190 -11.07 -3.62 17.50
C GLY A 190 -11.13 -5.14 17.52
N SER A 191 -12.22 -5.68 16.96
CA SER A 191 -12.45 -7.11 16.83
C SER A 191 -11.33 -7.83 16.07
N PHE A 192 -11.23 -9.14 16.26
CA PHE A 192 -10.28 -9.99 15.53
C PHE A 192 -8.81 -9.61 15.74
N GLY A 193 -8.48 -9.15 16.95
CA GLY A 193 -7.11 -8.75 17.33
C GLY A 193 -6.63 -7.51 16.60
N HIS A 194 -7.53 -6.68 16.07
CA HIS A 194 -7.16 -5.45 15.38
C HIS A 194 -6.57 -4.44 16.37
N VAL A 195 -5.34 -4.00 16.12
CA VAL A 195 -4.65 -2.93 16.84
C VAL A 195 -3.89 -2.09 15.82
N GLN A 196 -4.13 -0.78 15.81
CA GLN A 196 -3.46 0.18 14.94
C GLN A 196 -2.94 1.35 15.77
N GLY A 197 -1.71 1.76 15.53
CA GLY A 197 -1.08 2.93 16.13
C GLY A 197 -0.50 3.83 15.07
N GLU A 198 -0.67 5.14 15.24
CA GLU A 198 -0.16 6.17 14.34
C GLU A 198 0.45 7.31 15.14
N PHE A 199 1.52 7.88 14.59
CA PHE A 199 2.21 9.03 15.12
C PHE A 199 2.62 9.95 13.98
N GLN A 200 2.46 11.25 14.15
CA GLN A 200 3.00 12.26 13.25
C GLN A 200 3.51 13.47 14.01
N PHE A 201 4.57 14.07 13.49
CA PHE A 201 5.22 15.25 14.04
C PHE A 201 5.66 16.17 12.91
N GLY A 202 5.43 17.47 13.04
CA GLY A 202 5.87 18.48 12.09
C GLY A 202 6.40 19.73 12.80
N HIS A 203 7.47 20.28 12.26
CA HIS A 203 8.10 21.50 12.76
C HIS A 203 8.66 22.33 11.60
N GLN A 204 8.63 23.65 11.75
CA GLN A 204 9.26 24.58 10.82
C GLN A 204 9.92 25.74 11.56
N ALA A 205 11.11 26.13 11.09
CA ALA A 205 11.87 27.26 11.58
C ALA A 205 12.74 27.84 10.45
N ASP A 206 12.77 29.16 10.31
CA ASP A 206 13.70 29.90 9.43
C ASP A 206 13.79 29.38 7.99
N GLY A 207 12.63 29.07 7.38
CA GLY A 207 12.56 28.58 6.00
C GLY A 207 12.94 27.10 5.85
N VAL A 208 13.22 26.38 6.93
CA VAL A 208 13.40 24.92 6.96
C VAL A 208 12.20 24.28 7.65
N ALA A 209 11.81 23.11 7.19
CA ALA A 209 10.75 22.32 7.78
C ALA A 209 11.11 20.83 7.82
N ALA A 210 10.59 20.14 8.82
CA ALA A 210 10.68 18.69 8.93
C ALA A 210 9.33 18.11 9.31
N TYR A 211 8.97 17.00 8.68
CA TYR A 211 7.79 16.21 9.03
C TYR A 211 8.18 14.74 9.14
N PHE A 212 7.57 14.05 10.10
CA PHE A 212 7.76 12.64 10.35
C PHE A 212 6.40 12.01 10.63
N ALA A 213 6.18 10.82 10.08
CA ALA A 213 5.01 10.01 10.39
C ALA A 213 5.37 8.53 10.45
N GLY A 214 4.67 7.79 11.30
CA GLY A 214 4.80 6.35 11.42
C GLY A 214 3.45 5.72 11.75
N SER A 215 3.22 4.54 11.21
CA SER A 215 2.05 3.72 11.51
C SER A 215 2.43 2.26 11.67
N ALA A 216 1.70 1.56 12.52
CA ALA A 216 1.78 0.13 12.68
C ALA A 216 0.38 -0.45 12.87
N LEU A 217 0.09 -1.57 12.23
CA LEU A 217 -1.18 -2.27 12.31
C LEU A 217 -0.94 -3.77 12.44
N HIS A 218 -1.68 -4.40 13.33
CA HIS A 218 -1.80 -5.84 13.47
C HIS A 218 -3.29 -6.23 13.48
N GLN A 219 -3.66 -7.29 12.77
CA GLN A 219 -4.95 -7.96 12.94
C GLN A 219 -4.84 -9.44 12.57
N ASN A 220 -5.64 -10.27 13.25
CA ASN A 220 -5.82 -11.69 12.87
C ASN A 220 -6.88 -11.83 11.77
N GLY A 221 -7.89 -10.96 11.75
CA GLY A 221 -9.04 -11.15 10.87
C GLY A 221 -9.92 -12.33 11.33
N TRP A 222 -10.98 -12.56 10.58
CA TRP A 222 -12.07 -13.45 11.01
C TRP A 222 -12.04 -14.82 10.34
N ARG A 223 -11.26 -14.98 9.27
CA ARG A 223 -11.04 -16.25 8.56
C ARG A 223 -9.86 -16.99 9.19
N ASP A 224 -9.87 -18.31 9.08
CA ASP A 224 -8.80 -19.19 9.56
C ASP A 224 -7.48 -18.78 8.89
N LEU A 225 -6.39 -18.78 9.67
CA LEU A 225 -5.02 -18.42 9.25
C LEU A 225 -4.83 -17.00 8.69
N GLN A 226 -5.88 -16.20 8.54
CA GLN A 226 -5.76 -14.80 8.14
C GLN A 226 -4.84 -14.05 9.11
N SER A 227 -4.09 -13.09 8.58
CA SER A 227 -3.37 -12.10 9.38
C SER A 227 -2.98 -10.92 8.51
N SER A 228 -2.82 -9.75 9.14
CA SER A 228 -2.22 -8.58 8.51
C SER A 228 -1.33 -7.87 9.51
N ASP A 229 -0.04 -7.77 9.19
CA ASP A 229 0.95 -6.95 9.87
C ASP A 229 1.45 -5.90 8.88
N ILE A 230 1.34 -4.62 9.21
CA ILE A 230 1.75 -3.51 8.35
C ILE A 230 2.50 -2.49 9.20
N GLN A 231 3.65 -2.01 8.72
CA GLN A 231 4.38 -0.91 9.31
C GLN A 231 4.84 0.06 8.22
N ASN A 232 4.62 1.35 8.41
CA ASN A 232 5.08 2.39 7.50
C ASN A 232 5.76 3.50 8.28
N VAL A 233 6.77 4.11 7.67
CA VAL A 233 7.37 5.35 8.12
C VAL A 233 7.59 6.27 6.94
N PHE A 234 7.40 7.56 7.17
CA PHE A 234 7.63 8.62 6.21
C PHE A 234 8.29 9.81 6.89
N SER A 235 9.23 10.44 6.20
CA SER A 235 9.80 11.71 6.61
C SER A 235 9.97 12.64 5.42
N ASP A 236 9.75 13.92 5.65
CA ASP A 236 10.00 15.01 4.72
C ASP A 236 10.93 16.04 5.38
N PHE A 237 11.92 16.50 4.63
CA PHE A 237 12.78 17.62 5.00
C PHE A 237 12.70 18.67 3.89
N GLY A 238 12.09 19.80 4.21
CA GLY A 238 11.87 20.91 3.29
C GLY A 238 12.78 22.09 3.58
N TRP A 239 13.22 22.77 2.53
CA TRP A 239 13.80 24.10 2.59
C TRP A 239 13.07 25.01 1.59
N ARG A 240 12.70 26.21 2.03
CA ARG A 240 12.01 27.22 1.24
C ARG A 240 12.72 28.57 1.41
N GLY A 241 13.27 29.06 0.30
CA GLY A 241 13.81 30.40 0.16
C GLY A 241 12.82 31.36 -0.52
N ALA A 242 13.32 32.50 -0.99
CA ALA A 242 12.50 33.51 -1.66
C ALA A 242 12.01 33.09 -3.07
N HIS A 243 12.80 32.26 -3.77
CA HIS A 243 12.55 31.86 -5.16
C HIS A 243 12.70 30.35 -5.39
N ALA A 244 12.94 29.58 -4.34
CA ALA A 244 13.24 28.17 -4.48
C ALA A 244 12.70 27.36 -3.31
N GLU A 245 12.25 26.15 -3.60
CA GLU A 245 11.78 25.19 -2.63
C GLU A 245 12.34 23.81 -2.96
N LEU A 246 12.87 23.12 -1.96
CA LEU A 246 13.51 21.82 -2.07
C LEU A 246 12.94 20.89 -1.00
N HIS A 247 12.64 19.66 -1.37
CA HIS A 247 12.16 18.64 -0.45
C HIS A 247 12.90 17.33 -0.65
N LEU A 248 13.36 16.74 0.46
CA LEU A 248 13.86 15.37 0.53
C LEU A 248 12.84 14.52 1.29
N ASN A 249 12.22 13.56 0.60
CA ASN A 249 11.32 12.59 1.22
C ASN A 249 12.01 11.23 1.37
N VAL A 250 11.72 10.55 2.45
CA VAL A 250 12.10 9.15 2.68
C VAL A 250 10.88 8.37 3.13
N THR A 251 10.59 7.26 2.46
CA THR A 251 9.50 6.34 2.81
C THR A 251 10.10 4.96 3.05
N ALA A 252 9.69 4.28 4.10
CA ALA A 252 9.96 2.86 4.27
C ALA A 252 8.71 2.13 4.75
N ALA A 253 8.49 0.92 4.26
CA ALA A 253 7.36 0.10 4.63
C ALA A 253 7.73 -1.37 4.69
N ASN A 254 7.09 -2.09 5.60
CA ASN A 254 7.13 -3.54 5.70
C ASN A 254 5.72 -4.06 5.92
N SER A 255 5.36 -5.15 5.26
CA SER A 255 4.09 -5.81 5.52
C SER A 255 4.20 -7.32 5.37
N ALA A 256 3.36 -8.04 6.12
CA ALA A 256 3.14 -9.47 6.00
C ALA A 256 1.64 -9.73 6.09
N LEU A 257 1.06 -10.16 4.98
CA LEU A 257 -0.38 -10.30 4.79
C LEU A 257 -0.70 -11.74 4.43
N ASN A 258 -1.44 -12.45 5.28
CA ASN A 258 -1.97 -13.78 4.96
C ASN A 258 -3.44 -13.65 4.55
N GLY A 259 -3.71 -13.84 3.25
CA GLY A 259 -5.03 -13.67 2.65
C GLY A 259 -5.79 -15.00 2.56
N PRO A 260 -7.04 -15.10 3.05
CA PRO A 260 -7.79 -16.35 3.03
C PRO A 260 -8.21 -16.81 1.62
N GLY A 261 -8.02 -15.96 0.60
CA GLY A 261 -8.34 -16.27 -0.80
C GLY A 261 -9.83 -16.57 -1.03
N THR A 262 -10.11 -17.13 -2.20
CA THR A 262 -11.44 -17.60 -2.57
C THR A 262 -11.74 -18.95 -1.91
N ALA A 263 -13.02 -19.19 -1.59
CA ALA A 263 -13.47 -20.45 -1.02
C ALA A 263 -14.79 -20.88 -1.66
N PRO A 264 -15.05 -22.20 -1.81
CA PRO A 264 -16.33 -22.69 -2.29
C PRO A 264 -17.49 -22.22 -1.41
N VAL A 265 -18.61 -21.83 -2.03
CA VAL A 265 -19.78 -21.33 -1.29
C VAL A 265 -20.35 -22.38 -0.33
N GLN A 266 -20.26 -23.67 -0.67
CA GLN A 266 -20.68 -24.77 0.19
C GLN A 266 -19.80 -24.91 1.44
N LEU A 267 -18.49 -24.66 1.31
CA LEU A 267 -17.56 -24.66 2.44
C LEU A 267 -17.88 -23.50 3.39
N LEU A 268 -18.09 -22.31 2.84
CA LEU A 268 -18.46 -21.12 3.63
C LEU A 268 -19.83 -21.24 4.30
N ALA A 269 -20.78 -21.96 3.70
CA ALA A 269 -22.08 -22.24 4.30
C ALA A 269 -21.98 -23.17 5.51
N ALA A 270 -20.99 -24.08 5.54
CA ALA A 270 -20.75 -24.99 6.66
C ALA A 270 -19.87 -24.35 7.74
N VAL A 271 -18.77 -23.71 7.34
CA VAL A 271 -17.80 -23.06 8.21
C VAL A 271 -17.40 -21.72 7.59
N PRO A 272 -18.02 -20.61 8.01
CA PRO A 272 -17.75 -19.29 7.42
C PRO A 272 -16.28 -18.86 7.53
N SER A 273 -15.57 -19.25 8.59
CA SER A 273 -14.15 -18.91 8.78
C SER A 273 -13.21 -19.68 7.85
N ALA A 274 -13.65 -20.79 7.26
CA ALA A 274 -12.76 -21.73 6.58
C ALA A 274 -11.99 -21.11 5.41
N GLN A 275 -10.74 -21.55 5.24
CA GLN A 275 -9.89 -21.23 4.11
C GLN A 275 -9.72 -22.49 3.24
N PHE A 276 -9.90 -22.36 1.92
CA PHE A 276 -9.89 -23.52 1.03
C PHE A 276 -8.47 -24.02 0.75
N THR A 277 -7.53 -23.11 0.54
CA THR A 277 -6.11 -23.43 0.36
C THR A 277 -5.25 -22.48 1.19
N ALA A 278 -4.20 -22.99 1.82
CA ALA A 278 -3.33 -22.25 2.73
C ALA A 278 -1.93 -22.89 2.79
N PRO A 279 -0.88 -22.14 3.21
CA PRO A 279 -0.87 -20.71 3.56
C PRO A 279 -0.82 -19.80 2.33
N ASN A 280 -1.31 -18.56 2.45
CA ASN A 280 -1.37 -17.57 1.36
C ASN A 280 -0.77 -16.23 1.82
N SER A 281 0.53 -16.27 2.12
CA SER A 281 1.27 -15.16 2.70
C SER A 281 1.96 -14.33 1.62
N ILE A 282 1.81 -13.02 1.68
CA ILE A 282 2.55 -12.03 0.89
C ILE A 282 3.29 -11.12 1.86
N ALA A 283 4.61 -11.10 1.77
CA ALA A 283 5.46 -10.21 2.55
C ALA A 283 6.13 -9.19 1.64
N ASN A 284 5.96 -7.89 1.93
CA ASN A 284 6.55 -6.80 1.18
C ASN A 284 7.59 -6.04 2.04
N THR A 285 8.64 -5.55 1.40
CA THR A 285 9.60 -4.61 1.98
C THR A 285 9.86 -3.53 0.95
N TYR A 286 9.74 -2.27 1.36
CA TYR A 286 9.83 -1.12 0.49
C TYR A 286 10.64 0.00 1.13
N ALA A 287 11.46 0.65 0.31
CA ALA A 287 12.13 1.88 0.68
C ALA A 287 12.19 2.81 -0.53
N ALA A 288 11.98 4.10 -0.32
CA ALA A 288 12.11 5.11 -1.36
C ALA A 288 12.72 6.39 -0.81
N VAL A 289 13.51 7.04 -1.65
CA VAL A 289 14.04 8.38 -1.43
C VAL A 289 13.66 9.23 -2.64
N ASN A 290 13.13 10.40 -2.39
CA ASN A 290 12.66 11.33 -3.41
C ASN A 290 13.20 12.73 -3.11
N LEU A 291 13.80 13.38 -4.11
CA LEU A 291 14.28 14.75 -4.04
C LEU A 291 13.49 15.56 -5.08
N SER A 292 12.69 16.53 -4.64
CA SER A 292 11.97 17.43 -5.52
C SER A 292 12.42 18.87 -5.32
N GLY A 293 12.45 19.64 -6.41
CA GLY A 293 12.78 21.05 -6.36
C GLY A 293 11.91 21.88 -7.29
N ASN A 294 11.58 23.09 -6.84
CA ASN A 294 10.96 24.13 -7.65
C ASN A 294 11.82 25.40 -7.56
N LEU A 295 12.09 26.03 -8.70
CA LEU A 295 12.89 27.23 -8.82
C LEU A 295 12.14 28.24 -9.69
N GLU A 296 11.77 29.36 -9.10
CA GLU A 296 11.25 30.54 -9.81
C GLU A 296 12.43 31.28 -10.44
N LEU A 297 12.49 31.27 -11.77
CA LEU A 297 13.51 32.00 -12.53
C LEU A 297 13.10 33.46 -12.78
N GLY A 298 11.82 33.79 -12.54
CA GLY A 298 11.20 35.11 -12.62
C GLY A 298 9.68 34.99 -12.50
N ASP A 299 8.95 36.09 -12.71
CA ASP A 299 7.49 36.17 -12.49
C ASP A 299 6.65 35.26 -13.41
N THR A 300 7.23 34.77 -14.50
CA THR A 300 6.52 34.01 -15.55
C THR A 300 7.12 32.64 -15.82
N LEU A 301 8.24 32.28 -15.17
CA LEU A 301 8.97 31.05 -15.46
C LEU A 301 9.42 30.35 -14.17
N SER A 302 9.01 29.10 -14.04
CA SER A 302 9.47 28.18 -12.99
C SER A 302 10.05 26.91 -13.60
N LEU A 303 11.09 26.37 -12.96
CA LEU A 303 11.68 25.07 -13.26
C LEU A 303 11.37 24.10 -12.12
N GLN A 304 10.82 22.94 -12.45
CA GLN A 304 10.56 21.86 -11.50
C GLN A 304 11.42 20.64 -11.87
N ALA A 305 11.95 19.98 -10.86
CA ALA A 305 12.74 18.77 -11.01
C ALA A 305 12.39 17.76 -9.92
N LEU A 306 12.47 16.48 -10.29
CA LEU A 306 12.32 15.35 -9.38
C LEU A 306 13.49 14.41 -9.62
N ALA A 307 13.95 13.75 -8.57
CA ALA A 307 14.87 12.62 -8.68
C ALA A 307 14.51 11.63 -7.59
N TYR A 308 14.41 10.36 -7.93
CA TYR A 308 14.02 9.33 -6.97
C TYR A 308 14.82 8.04 -7.14
N TYR A 309 14.87 7.28 -6.05
CA TYR A 309 15.28 5.89 -6.01
C TYR A 309 14.30 5.12 -5.13
N ARG A 310 13.93 3.91 -5.54
CA ARG A 310 13.10 2.99 -4.75
C ARG A 310 13.57 1.55 -4.88
N TYR A 311 13.49 0.86 -3.76
CA TYR A 311 13.71 -0.56 -3.61
C TYR A 311 12.40 -1.22 -3.18
N PHE A 312 12.07 -2.34 -3.80
CA PHE A 312 10.93 -3.17 -3.42
C PHE A 312 11.34 -4.63 -3.46
N ARG A 313 10.93 -5.39 -2.44
CA ARG A 313 11.06 -6.84 -2.38
C ARG A 313 9.74 -7.43 -1.93
N GLN A 314 9.30 -8.47 -2.62
CA GLN A 314 8.16 -9.27 -2.25
C GLN A 314 8.57 -10.73 -2.13
N SER A 315 8.00 -11.42 -1.15
CA SER A 315 8.01 -12.88 -1.05
C SER A 315 6.58 -13.37 -0.91
N VAL A 316 6.19 -14.31 -1.75
CA VAL A 316 4.85 -14.92 -1.78
C VAL A 316 4.98 -16.39 -1.48
N VAL A 317 4.13 -16.89 -0.60
CA VAL A 317 3.89 -18.31 -0.36
C VAL A 317 2.40 -18.54 -0.59
N ASN A 318 2.06 -19.45 -1.50
CA ASN A 318 0.68 -19.70 -1.90
C ASN A 318 0.41 -21.21 -1.90
N GLY A 319 -0.54 -21.63 -1.06
CA GLY A 319 -1.02 -23.00 -1.01
C GLY A 319 -2.10 -23.19 -2.06
N ASN A 320 -1.98 -24.24 -2.86
CA ASN A 320 -2.88 -24.57 -3.96
C ASN A 320 -3.31 -26.04 -3.92
N ALA A 321 -4.40 -26.34 -4.61
CA ALA A 321 -4.69 -27.71 -5.02
C ALA A 321 -3.58 -28.20 -5.97
N PRO A 322 -3.27 -29.50 -5.95
CA PRO A 322 -2.17 -30.03 -6.74
C PRO A 322 -2.52 -29.95 -8.22
N ASN A 323 -1.60 -29.40 -9.02
CA ASN A 323 -1.68 -29.51 -10.47
C ASN A 323 -1.21 -30.89 -10.96
N ASP A 324 -0.35 -31.53 -10.19
CA ASP A 324 0.17 -32.87 -10.42
C ASP A 324 -0.84 -33.94 -10.02
N THR A 325 -0.95 -34.97 -10.83
CA THR A 325 -1.79 -36.14 -10.56
C THR A 325 -1.02 -37.43 -10.81
N PRO A 326 -1.40 -38.56 -10.19
CA PRO A 326 -0.81 -39.85 -10.51
C PRO A 326 -0.84 -40.12 -12.02
N CYS A 327 0.30 -40.53 -12.58
CA CYS A 327 0.39 -40.85 -14.00
C CYS A 327 -0.54 -42.02 -14.34
N THR A 328 -1.38 -41.84 -15.36
CA THR A 328 -2.29 -42.88 -15.87
C THR A 328 -1.64 -43.76 -16.94
N ASN A 329 -0.51 -43.33 -17.50
CA ASN A 329 0.22 -44.08 -18.54
C ASN A 329 1.15 -45.12 -17.89
N GLY A 330 1.09 -46.37 -18.38
CA GLY A 330 1.86 -47.49 -17.83
C GLY A 330 3.38 -47.29 -17.83
N ASP A 331 3.90 -46.52 -18.80
CA ASP A 331 5.34 -46.21 -18.91
C ASP A 331 5.85 -45.32 -17.76
N PHE A 332 4.94 -44.62 -17.07
CA PHE A 332 5.24 -43.72 -15.96
C PHE A 332 4.48 -44.13 -14.68
N ALA A 333 4.10 -45.41 -14.58
CA ALA A 333 3.38 -45.91 -13.41
C ALA A 333 4.16 -45.64 -12.11
N GLY A 334 3.45 -45.14 -11.09
CA GLY A 334 4.04 -44.77 -9.80
C GLY A 334 4.76 -43.42 -9.78
N LEU A 335 4.60 -42.59 -10.81
CA LEU A 335 5.08 -41.20 -10.85
C LEU A 335 3.91 -40.21 -10.79
N LEU A 336 4.23 -38.96 -10.44
CA LEU A 336 3.34 -37.82 -10.63
C LEU A 336 3.54 -37.24 -12.04
N CYS A 337 2.43 -36.82 -12.65
CA CYS A 337 2.37 -36.25 -13.98
C CYS A 337 1.71 -34.87 -13.96
N PHE A 338 2.25 -33.96 -14.76
CA PHE A 338 1.68 -32.64 -15.07
C PHE A 338 1.76 -32.39 -16.58
N ALA A 339 0.72 -31.75 -17.14
CA ALA A 339 0.64 -31.40 -18.56
C ALA A 339 0.93 -32.56 -19.55
N GLY A 340 0.63 -33.80 -19.16
CA GLY A 340 0.77 -34.99 -20.02
C GLY A 340 2.13 -35.72 -19.96
N GLY A 341 3.04 -35.32 -19.07
CA GLY A 341 4.32 -36.00 -18.84
C GLY A 341 4.68 -36.12 -17.36
N PRO A 342 5.68 -36.93 -16.99
CA PRO A 342 6.12 -37.09 -15.60
C PRO A 342 6.73 -35.79 -15.08
N SER A 343 6.31 -35.39 -13.90
CA SER A 343 6.81 -34.22 -13.21
C SER A 343 8.22 -34.46 -12.71
N THR A 344 9.03 -33.40 -12.73
CA THR A 344 10.44 -33.48 -12.40
C THR A 344 10.79 -32.50 -11.29
N THR A 345 11.73 -32.93 -10.45
CA THR A 345 12.45 -32.04 -9.54
C THR A 345 13.25 -31.01 -10.32
N VAL A 346 13.74 -29.96 -9.65
CA VAL A 346 14.64 -28.97 -10.24
C VAL A 346 15.90 -29.62 -10.86
N GLY A 347 16.33 -30.77 -10.33
CA GLY A 347 17.46 -31.56 -10.85
C GLY A 347 17.12 -32.50 -12.01
N GLY A 348 15.89 -32.47 -12.51
CA GLY A 348 15.42 -33.31 -13.63
C GLY A 348 15.02 -34.74 -13.26
N GLY A 349 15.16 -35.15 -11.99
CA GLY A 349 14.70 -36.46 -11.53
C GLY A 349 13.18 -36.52 -11.43
N PHE A 350 12.56 -37.64 -11.80
CA PHE A 350 11.12 -37.83 -11.71
C PHE A 350 10.62 -37.80 -10.27
N ILE A 351 9.41 -37.28 -10.10
CA ILE A 351 8.72 -37.23 -8.80
C ILE A 351 7.80 -38.46 -8.72
N GLY A 352 8.02 -39.28 -7.69
CA GLY A 352 7.18 -40.46 -7.43
C GLY A 352 5.80 -40.09 -6.91
N ASP A 353 4.81 -40.95 -7.18
CA ASP A 353 3.51 -40.93 -6.48
C ASP A 353 3.66 -41.59 -5.10
N PHE A 354 4.23 -40.86 -4.15
CA PHE A 354 4.48 -41.30 -2.78
C PHE A 354 3.22 -41.64 -1.98
N LEU A 355 2.06 -41.10 -2.36
CA LEU A 355 0.77 -41.31 -1.70
C LEU A 355 -0.09 -42.38 -2.38
N ALA A 356 0.42 -43.06 -3.41
CA ALA A 356 -0.25 -44.15 -4.12
C ALA A 356 -1.71 -43.81 -4.52
N GLY A 357 -1.90 -42.67 -5.19
CA GLY A 357 -3.21 -42.15 -5.57
C GLY A 357 -3.89 -41.25 -4.53
N GLY A 358 -3.21 -40.96 -3.41
CA GLY A 358 -3.69 -40.01 -2.41
C GLY A 358 -3.68 -38.55 -2.86
N GLN A 359 -4.26 -37.67 -2.03
CA GLN A 359 -4.35 -36.24 -2.32
C GLN A 359 -3.06 -35.52 -1.95
N TYR A 360 -2.56 -34.71 -2.88
CA TYR A 360 -1.45 -33.80 -2.66
C TYR A 360 -1.96 -32.38 -2.40
N GLY A 361 -1.08 -31.52 -1.90
CA GLY A 361 -1.21 -30.08 -1.99
C GLY A 361 -0.03 -29.53 -2.78
N GLN A 362 -0.18 -28.34 -3.34
CA GLN A 362 0.89 -27.60 -4.00
C GLN A 362 1.23 -26.38 -3.16
N LEU A 363 2.52 -26.05 -3.08
CA LEU A 363 3.01 -24.85 -2.43
C LEU A 363 3.88 -24.08 -3.41
N ASP A 364 3.41 -22.93 -3.84
CA ASP A 364 4.13 -22.04 -4.73
C ASP A 364 4.86 -20.97 -3.91
N THR A 365 6.17 -20.91 -4.09
CA THR A 365 7.01 -19.87 -3.47
C THR A 365 7.57 -18.97 -4.56
N GLN A 366 7.33 -17.67 -4.45
CA GLN A 366 7.80 -16.68 -5.41
C GLN A 366 8.50 -15.54 -4.69
N SER A 367 9.52 -14.96 -5.33
CA SER A 367 10.19 -13.77 -4.84
C SER A 367 10.41 -12.80 -5.99
N THR A 368 10.06 -11.54 -5.77
CA THR A 368 10.34 -10.45 -6.71
C THR A 368 11.17 -9.40 -6.00
N SER A 369 12.23 -8.91 -6.65
CA SER A 369 13.05 -7.80 -6.15
C SER A 369 13.25 -6.80 -7.28
N THR A 370 12.96 -5.54 -7.03
CA THR A 370 13.05 -4.48 -8.03
C THR A 370 13.76 -3.27 -7.46
N ASN A 371 14.63 -2.68 -8.28
CA ASN A 371 15.20 -1.36 -8.06
C ASN A 371 14.70 -0.45 -9.18
N ALA A 372 14.28 0.76 -8.85
CA ALA A 372 13.90 1.75 -9.85
C ALA A 372 14.42 3.12 -9.42
N TRP A 373 14.87 3.90 -10.39
CA TRP A 373 15.30 5.27 -10.21
C TRP A 373 14.91 6.07 -11.45
N GLY A 374 14.80 7.38 -11.30
CA GLY A 374 14.43 8.27 -12.38
C GLY A 374 14.35 9.71 -11.91
N GLY A 375 13.97 10.59 -12.83
CA GLY A 375 13.75 12.01 -12.59
C GLY A 375 12.96 12.66 -13.72
#